data_AF-A0A0J8RC32-F1
#
_entry.id   AF-A0A0J8RC32-F1
#
_cell.length_a   1.000
_cell.length_b   1.000
_cell.length_c   1.000
_cell.angle_alpha   90.00
_cell.angle_beta   90.00
_cell.angle_gamma   90.00
#
_symmetry.space_group_name_H-M   'P 1'
#
loop_
_entity.id
_entity.type
_entity.pdbx_description
1 polymer ?
#
loop_
_entity_poly.entity_id
_entity_poly.type
_entity_poly.pdbx_seq_one_letter_code
_entity_poly.pdbx_strand_id
1 'polypeptide(L)'
;MSSSTTRSARWNSIMEMIAKEGVNPMEYIRFYNLRNYDRINASGVMRTAEKQSGVSYETARHQYDAGVTGSKPAFDTTSAYGQYQQAAQQVTHGSSASGRWNSVASCYMLGGEDIRNVPWEHNDALAEIDAFVSEELYVHSKVLIADDRTVICGSANINDRSQLGSHDSEIAVIIQDPSPIESSMNGQPYLVSRFASTLRRQLCRKHLGLIPAQDYQRPDANFEPVGVPNTSDLGSPEDRVVADPLSDTFQSLWNSRARQNTEVYRKVFHAVPDDTVRNWNDYKEFYEYYFRKEEVKKQKEGQPECQGGPPAPGEGLTPAPPVKYECGHVIRDEFPEGVRAVKEELSKVKGTLVEMPLMFLIEEDIAKEGIGLNKLTEEIYT
;
A
#
# COMPACT_ATOMS: atom_id res chain seq x y z
N MET A 1 13.02 -43.74 -21.31
CA MET A 1 14.11 -42.83 -20.89
C MET A 1 13.44 -41.66 -20.18
N SER A 2 13.77 -41.53 -18.89
CA SER A 2 13.17 -40.65 -17.90
C SER A 2 13.38 -39.17 -18.25
N SER A 3 12.31 -38.40 -18.44
CA SER A 3 12.33 -36.93 -18.32
C SER A 3 12.07 -36.55 -16.86
N SER A 4 13.12 -36.66 -16.06
CA SER A 4 13.23 -36.02 -14.75
C SER A 4 14.29 -34.95 -14.92
N THR A 5 13.93 -33.68 -14.70
CA THR A 5 14.70 -32.65 -13.96
C THR A 5 14.15 -31.27 -14.32
N THR A 6 13.20 -30.76 -13.52
CA THR A 6 12.97 -29.33 -13.15
C THR A 6 11.68 -29.22 -12.32
N ARG A 7 11.61 -29.96 -11.21
CA ARG A 7 10.52 -29.84 -10.24
C ARG A 7 11.01 -29.88 -8.78
N SER A 8 12.32 -29.77 -8.55
CA SER A 8 12.94 -29.96 -7.23
C SER A 8 13.02 -28.70 -6.36
N ALA A 9 12.71 -27.50 -6.88
CA ALA A 9 12.73 -26.26 -6.09
C ALA A 9 11.44 -25.99 -5.30
N ARG A 10 10.32 -26.66 -5.63
CA ARG A 10 9.01 -26.51 -4.93
C ARG A 10 8.85 -27.45 -3.72
N TRP A 11 9.91 -27.78 -2.97
CA TRP A 11 9.80 -28.81 -1.92
C TRP A 11 10.36 -28.43 -0.55
N ASN A 12 10.75 -27.17 -0.33
CA ASN A 12 11.41 -26.75 0.92
C ASN A 12 10.82 -25.45 1.51
N SER A 13 9.61 -25.03 1.13
CA SER A 13 9.01 -23.86 1.78
C SER A 13 8.71 -24.13 3.26
N ILE A 14 8.67 -23.08 4.09
CA ILE A 14 8.32 -23.21 5.53
C ILE A 14 6.98 -23.95 5.70
N MET A 15 5.99 -23.62 4.86
CA MET A 15 4.66 -24.23 4.88
C MET A 15 4.73 -25.74 4.60
N GLU A 16 5.48 -26.16 3.57
CA GLU A 16 5.63 -27.58 3.22
C GLU A 16 6.43 -28.34 4.27
N MET A 17 7.47 -27.73 4.85
CA MET A 17 8.28 -28.36 5.88
C MET A 17 7.46 -28.64 7.15
N ILE A 18 6.59 -27.70 7.56
CA ILE A 18 5.67 -27.94 8.67
C ILE A 18 4.62 -29.01 8.30
N ALA A 19 4.06 -28.96 7.09
CA ALA A 19 3.06 -29.94 6.64
C ALA A 19 3.62 -31.37 6.57
N LYS A 20 4.91 -31.54 6.22
CA LYS A 20 5.59 -32.85 6.20
C LYS A 20 5.66 -33.50 7.58
N GLU A 21 5.66 -32.70 8.66
CA GLU A 21 5.60 -33.20 10.04
C GLU A 21 4.18 -33.60 10.47
N GLY A 22 3.20 -33.55 9.55
CA GLY A 22 1.81 -33.90 9.83
C GLY A 22 1.04 -32.81 10.58
N VAL A 23 1.57 -31.58 10.62
CA VAL A 23 0.98 -30.43 11.30
C VAL A 23 0.41 -29.45 10.27
N ASN A 24 -0.75 -28.87 10.55
CA ASN A 24 -1.33 -27.84 9.70
C ASN A 24 -0.54 -26.51 9.87
N PRO A 25 0.19 -26.02 8.84
CA PRO A 25 1.01 -24.83 8.99
C PRO A 25 0.21 -23.56 9.30
N MET A 26 -1.05 -23.49 8.86
CA MET A 26 -1.92 -22.30 9.06
C MET A 26 -2.32 -22.06 10.52
N GLU A 27 -2.04 -23.01 11.41
CA GLU A 27 -2.21 -22.88 12.86
C GLU A 27 -1.01 -22.20 13.54
N TYR A 28 0.16 -22.14 12.88
CA TYR A 28 1.44 -21.73 13.50
C TYR A 28 2.09 -20.53 12.82
N ILE A 29 1.91 -20.37 11.51
CA ILE A 29 2.51 -19.27 10.75
C ILE A 29 1.49 -18.69 9.77
N ARG A 30 1.48 -17.36 9.68
CA ARG A 30 0.63 -16.59 8.77
C ARG A 30 1.40 -15.39 8.24
N PHE A 31 1.06 -14.99 7.03
CA PHE A 31 1.72 -13.90 6.32
C PHE A 31 0.72 -12.78 6.02
N TYR A 32 1.15 -11.55 6.20
CA TYR A 32 0.33 -10.36 6.04
C TYR A 32 1.12 -9.27 5.33
N ASN A 33 0.39 -8.38 4.67
CA ASN A 33 0.91 -7.13 4.13
C ASN A 33 0.12 -5.96 4.71
N LEU A 34 0.51 -4.74 4.31
CA LEU A 34 -0.17 -3.52 4.68
C LEU A 34 -0.68 -2.80 3.43
N ARG A 35 -1.90 -2.29 3.48
CA ARG A 35 -2.54 -1.50 2.42
C ARG A 35 -3.46 -0.45 3.05
N ASN A 36 -3.58 0.71 2.40
CA ASN A 36 -4.50 1.76 2.81
C ASN A 36 -5.42 2.17 1.65
N TYR A 37 -6.38 3.03 1.95
CA TYR A 37 -7.02 3.88 0.95
C TYR A 37 -7.02 5.32 1.43
N ASP A 38 -7.15 6.24 0.50
CA ASP A 38 -7.44 7.63 0.79
C ASP A 38 -8.34 8.21 -0.29
N ARG A 39 -8.66 9.50 -0.18
CA ARG A 39 -9.46 10.25 -1.15
C ARG A 39 -8.66 11.45 -1.64
N ILE A 40 -7.93 11.31 -2.73
CA ILE A 40 -7.10 12.38 -3.27
C ILE A 40 -7.94 13.29 -4.16
N ASN A 41 -8.16 14.51 -3.70
CA ASN A 41 -8.84 15.57 -4.44
C ASN A 41 -7.93 16.23 -5.50
N ALA A 42 -7.25 15.41 -6.29
CA ALA A 42 -6.40 15.88 -7.39
C ALA A 42 -7.26 16.30 -8.58
N SER A 43 -8.31 15.56 -8.90
CA SER A 43 -9.03 15.72 -10.17
C SER A 43 -9.74 17.07 -10.31
N GLY A 44 -10.36 17.62 -9.26
CA GLY A 44 -11.07 18.90 -9.31
C GLY A 44 -10.14 20.11 -9.37
N VAL A 45 -9.15 20.14 -8.46
CA VAL A 45 -8.17 21.24 -8.36
C VAL A 45 -7.23 21.23 -9.56
N MET A 46 -6.68 20.08 -9.93
CA MET A 46 -5.79 19.96 -11.09
C MET A 46 -6.53 20.30 -12.37
N ARG A 47 -7.72 19.74 -12.65
CA ARG A 47 -8.48 20.07 -13.87
C ARG A 47 -8.80 21.56 -13.97
N THR A 48 -9.08 22.21 -12.84
CA THR A 48 -9.31 23.67 -12.82
C THR A 48 -8.02 24.44 -13.01
N ALA A 49 -6.92 24.02 -12.39
CA ALA A 49 -5.59 24.62 -12.55
C ALA A 49 -5.06 24.46 -13.98
N GLU A 50 -5.22 23.29 -14.59
CA GLU A 50 -4.88 23.02 -15.99
C GLU A 50 -5.71 23.88 -16.94
N LYS A 51 -7.02 24.00 -16.69
CA LYS A 51 -7.91 24.85 -17.49
C LYS A 51 -7.56 26.34 -17.36
N GLN A 52 -7.19 26.80 -16.16
CA GLN A 52 -6.83 28.19 -15.90
C GLN A 52 -5.43 28.56 -16.39
N SER A 53 -4.45 27.65 -16.24
CA SER A 53 -3.07 27.84 -16.69
C SER A 53 -2.87 27.53 -18.17
N GLY A 54 -3.72 26.70 -18.78
CA GLY A 54 -3.51 26.14 -20.10
C GLY A 54 -2.38 25.10 -20.16
N VAL A 55 -1.89 24.64 -19.01
CA VAL A 55 -0.73 23.74 -18.87
C VAL A 55 -1.18 22.47 -18.15
N SER A 56 -0.89 21.29 -18.70
CA SER A 56 -1.15 20.03 -17.99
C SER A 56 -0.19 19.81 -16.82
N TYR A 57 -0.63 19.13 -15.78
CA TYR A 57 0.20 18.79 -14.62
C TYR A 57 1.46 18.02 -15.02
N GLU A 58 1.34 17.04 -15.93
CA GLU A 58 2.48 16.28 -16.43
C GLU A 58 3.51 17.19 -17.10
N THR A 59 3.07 18.14 -17.94
CA THR A 59 3.96 19.10 -18.60
C THR A 59 4.68 19.96 -17.56
N ALA A 60 3.95 20.44 -16.56
CA ALA A 60 4.51 21.22 -15.46
C ALA A 60 5.55 20.42 -14.66
N ARG A 61 5.23 19.17 -14.28
CA ARG A 61 6.11 18.26 -13.52
C ARG A 61 7.37 17.93 -14.30
N HIS A 62 7.25 17.54 -15.57
CA HIS A 62 8.40 17.20 -16.41
C HIS A 62 9.35 18.39 -16.58
N GLN A 63 8.83 19.62 -16.71
CA GLN A 63 9.67 20.82 -16.77
C GLN A 63 10.42 21.08 -15.46
N TYR A 64 9.76 20.88 -14.31
CA TYR A 64 10.39 21.00 -12.99
C TYR A 64 11.52 19.97 -12.80
N ASP A 65 11.22 18.69 -13.07
CA ASP A 65 12.18 17.59 -12.94
C ASP A 65 13.42 17.79 -13.83
N ALA A 66 13.22 18.26 -15.07
CA ALA A 66 14.32 18.61 -15.98
C ALA A 66 15.17 19.79 -15.48
N GLY A 67 14.54 20.75 -14.79
CA GLY A 67 15.23 21.89 -14.18
C GLY A 67 16.08 21.52 -12.97
N VAL A 68 15.63 20.55 -12.16
CA VAL A 68 16.35 20.05 -10.97
C VAL A 68 17.50 19.11 -11.36
N THR A 69 17.34 18.32 -12.42
CA THR A 69 18.35 17.35 -12.91
C THR A 69 19.42 17.96 -13.82
N GLY A 70 19.34 19.26 -14.12
CA GLY A 70 20.40 20.01 -14.82
C GLY A 70 20.40 19.91 -16.35
N SER A 71 19.42 19.27 -16.97
CA SER A 71 19.26 19.21 -18.42
C SER A 71 18.46 20.41 -18.95
N LYS A 72 19.08 21.60 -19.06
CA LYS A 72 18.40 22.80 -19.61
C LYS A 72 18.41 22.81 -21.15
N PRO A 73 17.26 22.93 -21.83
CA PRO A 73 17.20 23.44 -23.20
C PRO A 73 17.39 24.97 -23.19
N ALA A 74 17.97 25.50 -24.27
CA ALA A 74 18.35 26.91 -24.42
C ALA A 74 17.20 27.88 -24.77
N PHE A 75 15.93 27.50 -24.56
CA PHE A 75 14.77 28.35 -24.87
C PHE A 75 13.94 28.64 -23.61
N ASP A 76 13.56 29.92 -23.50
CA ASP A 76 12.85 30.61 -22.42
C ASP A 76 11.86 29.71 -21.61
N THR A 77 12.26 29.37 -20.39
CA THR A 77 11.53 28.46 -19.48
C THR A 77 10.81 29.18 -18.33
N THR A 78 10.42 30.44 -18.51
CA THR A 78 9.56 31.14 -17.53
C THR A 78 8.07 30.94 -17.84
N SER A 79 7.31 29.97 -17.31
CA SER A 79 7.58 28.66 -16.72
C SER A 79 6.20 27.96 -16.67
N ALA A 80 5.96 26.90 -17.45
CA ALA A 80 4.66 26.23 -17.43
C ALA A 80 4.36 25.68 -16.02
N TYR A 81 5.40 25.25 -15.30
CA TYR A 81 5.34 24.93 -13.87
C TYR A 81 4.87 26.10 -13.00
N GLY A 82 5.47 27.29 -13.13
CA GLY A 82 5.06 28.45 -12.34
C GLY A 82 3.64 28.95 -12.68
N GLN A 83 3.23 28.87 -13.95
CA GLN A 83 1.86 29.17 -14.38
C GLN A 83 0.85 28.19 -13.78
N TYR A 84 1.17 26.89 -13.85
CA TYR A 84 0.37 25.86 -13.22
C TYR A 84 0.29 26.04 -11.70
N GLN A 85 1.41 26.33 -11.03
CA GLN A 85 1.48 26.51 -9.59
C GLN A 85 0.70 27.75 -9.12
N GLN A 86 0.77 28.85 -9.86
CA GLN A 86 -0.04 30.04 -9.59
C GLN A 86 -1.54 29.76 -9.74
N ALA A 87 -1.95 29.07 -10.80
CA ALA A 87 -3.33 28.67 -11.00
C ALA A 87 -3.80 27.72 -9.89
N ALA A 88 -2.99 26.71 -9.53
CA ALA A 88 -3.29 25.78 -8.44
C ALA A 88 -3.44 26.50 -7.09
N GLN A 89 -2.57 27.47 -6.79
CA GLN A 89 -2.66 28.30 -5.57
C GLN A 89 -3.94 29.14 -5.57
N GLN A 90 -4.33 29.73 -6.71
CA GLN A 90 -5.58 30.50 -6.82
C GLN A 90 -6.83 29.64 -6.66
N VAL A 91 -6.85 28.42 -7.25
CA VAL A 91 -7.93 27.46 -7.08
C VAL A 91 -8.05 27.02 -5.61
N THR A 92 -6.91 26.78 -4.95
CA THR A 92 -6.86 26.37 -3.54
C THR A 92 -7.32 27.51 -2.61
N HIS A 93 -6.90 28.76 -2.87
CA HIS A 93 -7.31 29.93 -2.07
C HIS A 93 -8.74 30.42 -2.35
N GLY A 94 -9.31 30.11 -3.52
CA GLY A 94 -10.69 30.46 -3.89
C GLY A 94 -11.75 29.47 -3.40
N SER A 95 -11.35 28.29 -2.91
CA SER A 95 -12.29 27.30 -2.38
C SER A 95 -12.64 27.63 -0.92
N SER A 96 -13.93 27.74 -0.60
CA SER A 96 -14.41 27.83 0.79
C SER A 96 -14.41 26.47 1.51
N ALA A 97 -13.90 25.42 0.86
CA ALA A 97 -13.83 24.08 1.38
C ALA A 97 -12.76 24.02 2.48
N SER A 98 -13.04 23.36 3.61
CA SER A 98 -12.11 23.38 4.73
C SER A 98 -10.87 22.52 4.46
N GLY A 99 -10.89 21.70 3.40
CA GLY A 99 -9.83 20.77 3.04
C GLY A 99 -9.64 19.62 4.04
N ARG A 100 -10.46 19.59 5.11
CA ARG A 100 -10.41 18.61 6.19
C ARG A 100 -10.60 17.19 5.66
N TRP A 101 -11.40 17.05 4.60
CA TRP A 101 -11.77 15.78 4.02
C TRP A 101 -11.02 15.47 2.71
N ASN A 102 -9.94 16.20 2.42
CA ASN A 102 -9.01 15.84 1.35
C ASN A 102 -8.17 14.61 1.69
N SER A 103 -8.16 14.20 2.97
CA SER A 103 -7.75 12.86 3.37
C SER A 103 -8.82 12.28 4.27
N VAL A 104 -9.11 11.00 4.07
CA VAL A 104 -10.04 10.20 4.85
C VAL A 104 -9.34 9.06 5.57
N ALA A 105 -7.99 9.07 5.58
CA ALA A 105 -7.17 8.05 6.25
C ALA A 105 -7.50 7.87 7.74
N SER A 106 -8.07 8.90 8.38
CA SER A 106 -8.53 8.81 9.76
C SER A 106 -9.77 7.93 9.95
N CYS A 107 -10.61 7.73 8.92
CA CYS A 107 -11.92 7.05 9.05
C CYS A 107 -11.80 5.55 9.39
N TYR A 108 -10.66 4.94 9.07
CA TYR A 108 -10.36 3.55 9.41
C TYR A 108 -9.47 3.41 10.66
N MET A 109 -9.20 4.50 11.39
CA MET A 109 -8.41 4.55 12.63
C MET A 109 -9.30 4.80 13.86
N LEU A 110 -8.73 4.70 15.06
CA LEU A 110 -9.48 4.83 16.31
C LEU A 110 -10.02 6.27 16.46
N GLY A 111 -11.30 6.40 16.78
CA GLY A 111 -11.96 7.69 16.95
C GLY A 111 -12.16 8.48 15.64
N GLY A 112 -11.86 7.88 14.48
CA GLY A 112 -12.16 8.46 13.18
C GLY A 112 -13.66 8.54 12.89
N GLU A 113 -14.04 9.50 12.04
CA GLU A 113 -15.40 9.60 11.52
C GLU A 113 -15.74 8.40 10.63
N ASP A 114 -17.00 8.01 10.58
CA ASP A 114 -17.45 7.01 9.62
C ASP A 114 -17.41 7.60 8.21
N ILE A 115 -16.72 6.93 7.27
CA ILE A 115 -16.59 7.40 5.89
C ILE A 115 -17.94 7.69 5.21
N ARG A 116 -19.02 7.04 5.66
CA ARG A 116 -20.40 7.26 5.17
C ARG A 116 -20.94 8.64 5.51
N ASN A 117 -20.46 9.25 6.59
CA ASN A 117 -20.83 10.59 7.04
C ASN A 117 -19.94 11.69 6.45
N VAL A 118 -18.80 11.31 5.86
CA VAL A 118 -17.83 12.27 5.31
C VAL A 118 -18.40 12.93 4.05
N PRO A 119 -18.55 14.26 4.01
CA PRO A 119 -19.06 14.95 2.85
C PRO A 119 -18.02 14.99 1.72
N TRP A 120 -18.51 15.21 0.51
CA TRP A 120 -17.71 15.67 -0.61
C TRP A 120 -17.95 17.17 -0.75
N GLU A 121 -16.89 17.96 -0.60
CA GLU A 121 -16.99 19.42 -0.59
C GLU A 121 -17.17 20.01 -2.01
N HIS A 122 -17.16 19.16 -3.04
CA HIS A 122 -17.37 19.53 -4.44
C HIS A 122 -18.72 18.98 -4.92
N ASN A 123 -19.49 19.76 -5.68
CA ASN A 123 -20.85 19.39 -6.11
C ASN A 123 -20.89 18.36 -7.26
N ASP A 124 -20.00 17.36 -7.24
CA ASP A 124 -19.89 16.31 -8.26
C ASP A 124 -19.63 14.95 -7.61
N ALA A 125 -20.69 14.14 -7.45
CA ALA A 125 -20.61 12.82 -6.82
C ALA A 125 -19.80 11.80 -7.65
N LEU A 126 -19.72 11.96 -8.98
CA LEU A 126 -18.86 11.09 -9.81
C LEU A 126 -17.39 11.42 -9.55
N ALA A 127 -17.06 12.70 -9.40
CA ALA A 127 -15.72 13.12 -9.01
C ALA A 127 -15.30 12.61 -7.62
N GLU A 128 -16.25 12.29 -6.74
CA GLU A 128 -15.93 11.67 -5.45
C GLU A 128 -15.46 10.23 -5.59
N ILE A 129 -16.16 9.41 -6.40
CA ILE A 129 -15.77 8.01 -6.64
C ILE A 129 -14.37 7.97 -7.25
N ASP A 130 -14.14 8.80 -8.26
CA ASP A 130 -12.87 8.90 -8.96
C ASP A 130 -11.73 9.43 -8.06
N ALA A 131 -12.03 10.02 -6.90
CA ALA A 131 -11.02 10.50 -5.96
C ALA A 131 -10.53 9.43 -4.98
N PHE A 132 -11.28 8.33 -4.80
CA PHE A 132 -10.84 7.24 -3.93
C PHE A 132 -9.71 6.45 -4.60
N VAL A 133 -8.62 6.27 -3.87
CA VAL A 133 -7.43 5.55 -4.33
C VAL A 133 -6.92 4.64 -3.21
N SER A 134 -6.34 3.50 -3.58
CA SER A 134 -5.66 2.58 -2.67
C SER A 134 -4.24 2.31 -3.13
N GLU A 135 -3.30 2.24 -2.18
CA GLU A 135 -1.94 1.79 -2.43
C GLU A 135 -1.41 0.88 -1.31
N GLU A 136 -0.44 0.04 -1.63
CA GLU A 136 0.30 -0.72 -0.64
C GLU A 136 1.08 0.21 0.30
N LEU A 137 1.19 -0.20 1.56
CA LEU A 137 2.08 0.41 2.52
C LEU A 137 3.36 -0.42 2.56
N TYR A 138 4.41 0.10 1.93
CA TYR A 138 5.68 -0.59 1.79
C TYR A 138 6.31 -0.91 3.16
N VAL A 139 6.39 -2.20 3.49
CA VAL A 139 6.97 -2.70 4.74
C VAL A 139 8.49 -2.70 4.62
N HIS A 140 9.12 -1.57 4.92
CA HIS A 140 10.57 -1.44 4.89
C HIS A 140 11.27 -1.88 6.19
N SER A 141 10.49 -2.16 7.24
CA SER A 141 11.01 -2.53 8.57
C SER A 141 11.81 -3.84 8.54
N LYS A 142 12.90 -3.88 9.31
CA LYS A 142 13.60 -5.13 9.66
C LYS A 142 13.59 -5.27 11.19
N VAL A 143 12.55 -5.92 11.70
CA VAL A 143 12.28 -6.06 13.13
C VAL A 143 11.81 -7.46 13.44
N LEU A 144 12.35 -8.04 14.51
CA LEU A 144 11.91 -9.30 15.09
C LEU A 144 11.59 -9.06 16.56
N ILE A 145 10.44 -9.54 17.02
CA ILE A 145 10.02 -9.49 18.42
C ILE A 145 9.69 -10.92 18.86
N ALA A 146 10.33 -11.38 19.92
CA ALA A 146 10.13 -12.72 20.47
C ALA A 146 9.66 -12.65 21.93
N ASP A 147 8.60 -13.40 22.23
CA ASP A 147 8.02 -13.62 23.56
C ASP A 147 7.65 -12.34 24.35
N ASP A 148 7.46 -11.21 23.67
CA ASP A 148 7.38 -9.87 24.29
C ASP A 148 8.58 -9.61 25.25
N ARG A 149 9.76 -10.17 24.95
CA ARG A 149 10.97 -10.07 25.79
C ARG A 149 12.22 -9.61 25.06
N THR A 150 12.36 -9.99 23.79
CA THR A 150 13.55 -9.68 22.99
C THR A 150 13.12 -8.98 21.71
N VAL A 151 13.81 -7.89 21.36
CA VAL A 151 13.67 -7.23 20.06
C VAL A 151 15.01 -7.27 19.34
N ILE A 152 14.98 -7.60 18.05
CA ILE A 152 16.09 -7.35 17.13
C ILE A 152 15.57 -6.32 16.12
N CYS A 153 16.30 -5.23 15.92
CA CYS A 153 15.98 -4.26 14.88
C CYS A 153 17.25 -3.71 14.25
N GLY A 154 17.19 -3.40 12.96
CA GLY A 154 18.36 -2.94 12.22
C GLY A 154 18.08 -2.68 10.75
N SER A 155 19.14 -2.73 9.95
CA SER A 155 19.09 -2.59 8.49
C SER A 155 19.04 -3.94 7.74
N ALA A 156 19.43 -5.04 8.38
CA ALA A 156 19.53 -6.35 7.75
C ALA A 156 18.17 -6.96 7.38
N ASN A 157 17.91 -7.15 6.08
CA ASN A 157 16.76 -7.90 5.58
C ASN A 157 16.86 -9.40 5.90
N ILE A 158 15.75 -10.13 5.79
CA ILE A 158 15.77 -11.61 5.82
C ILE A 158 16.06 -12.10 4.40
N ASN A 159 17.33 -12.01 4.01
CA ASN A 159 17.88 -12.45 2.72
C ASN A 159 19.39 -12.70 2.85
N ASP A 160 20.00 -13.43 1.91
CA ASP A 160 21.41 -13.81 1.98
C ASP A 160 22.33 -12.59 1.86
N ARG A 161 21.94 -11.62 1.04
CA ARG A 161 22.64 -10.33 0.89
C ARG A 161 22.87 -9.59 2.21
N SER A 162 21.89 -9.59 3.12
CA SER A 162 22.00 -8.93 4.43
C SER A 162 22.53 -9.87 5.52
N GLN A 163 22.29 -11.19 5.43
CA GLN A 163 22.55 -12.13 6.55
C GLN A 163 23.91 -12.83 6.48
N LEU A 164 24.52 -13.01 5.30
CA LEU A 164 25.79 -13.74 5.17
C LEU A 164 27.03 -12.94 5.65
N GLY A 165 26.91 -11.62 5.75
CA GLY A 165 27.97 -10.71 6.21
C GLY A 165 29.12 -10.48 5.21
N SER A 166 29.17 -11.23 4.11
CA SER A 166 30.14 -11.06 3.02
C SER A 166 29.67 -10.12 1.90
N HIS A 167 28.43 -9.65 1.97
CA HIS A 167 27.78 -8.80 0.96
C HIS A 167 27.57 -7.38 1.51
N ASP A 168 26.33 -6.97 1.77
CA ASP A 168 26.03 -5.62 2.23
C ASP A 168 26.49 -5.44 3.69
N SER A 169 26.99 -4.24 4.01
CA SER A 169 27.32 -3.88 5.39
C SER A 169 26.04 -3.52 6.15
N GLU A 170 25.70 -4.31 7.16
CA GLU A 170 24.48 -4.13 7.95
C GLU A 170 24.78 -3.81 9.41
N ILE A 171 23.83 -3.17 10.09
CA ILE A 171 23.86 -2.96 11.53
C ILE A 171 22.53 -3.41 12.16
N ALA A 172 22.61 -4.10 13.30
CA ALA A 172 21.46 -4.48 14.08
C ALA A 172 21.78 -4.38 15.58
N VAL A 173 20.74 -4.16 16.38
CA VAL A 173 20.81 -4.18 17.84
C VAL A 173 19.86 -5.24 18.39
N ILE A 174 20.29 -5.90 19.46
CA ILE A 174 19.46 -6.79 20.27
C ILE A 174 19.09 -6.03 21.54
N ILE A 175 17.80 -5.89 21.80
CA ILE A 175 17.26 -5.14 22.94
C ILE A 175 16.58 -6.13 23.88
N GLN A 176 17.14 -6.26 25.08
CA GLN A 176 16.62 -7.04 26.20
C GLN A 176 16.45 -6.11 27.39
N ASP A 177 15.34 -5.36 27.41
CA ASP A 177 15.07 -4.42 28.50
C ASP A 177 14.71 -5.18 29.79
N PRO A 178 15.47 -4.96 30.88
CA PRO A 178 15.31 -5.70 32.13
C PRO A 178 14.10 -5.26 32.96
N SER A 179 13.32 -4.27 32.49
CA SER A 179 12.16 -3.73 33.20
C SER A 179 10.91 -4.59 32.93
N PRO A 180 10.47 -5.45 33.86
CA PRO A 180 9.31 -6.29 33.62
C PRO A 180 8.01 -5.51 33.75
N ILE A 181 7.00 -5.92 33.00
CA ILE A 181 5.59 -5.59 33.25
C ILE A 181 4.75 -6.87 33.29
N GLU A 182 3.65 -6.84 34.04
CA GLU A 182 2.69 -7.93 34.09
C GLU A 182 1.86 -7.98 32.81
N SER A 183 1.68 -9.20 32.28
CA SER A 183 0.85 -9.48 31.10
C SER A 183 0.26 -10.90 31.22
N SER A 184 -0.39 -11.36 30.16
CA SER A 184 -0.68 -12.77 29.95
C SER A 184 -0.12 -13.27 28.61
N MET A 185 0.06 -14.59 28.55
CA MET A 185 0.46 -15.32 27.35
C MET A 185 -0.41 -16.58 27.29
N ASN A 186 -1.30 -16.67 26.29
CA ASN A 186 -2.30 -17.74 26.18
C ASN A 186 -3.16 -17.86 27.47
N GLY A 187 -3.60 -16.71 28.00
CA GLY A 187 -4.45 -16.62 29.18
C GLY A 187 -3.74 -16.90 30.53
N GLN A 188 -2.46 -17.26 30.52
CA GLN A 188 -1.68 -17.48 31.74
C GLN A 188 -0.88 -16.22 32.12
N PRO A 189 -0.74 -15.88 33.42
CA PRO A 189 0.13 -14.79 33.86
C PRO A 189 1.55 -14.95 33.33
N TYR A 190 2.10 -13.90 32.71
CA TYR A 190 3.41 -13.94 32.09
C TYR A 190 4.12 -12.58 32.23
N LEU A 191 5.35 -12.59 32.74
CA LEU A 191 6.19 -11.39 32.83
C LEU A 191 6.85 -11.12 31.47
N VAL A 192 6.68 -9.91 30.97
CA VAL A 192 7.21 -9.45 29.68
C VAL A 192 8.13 -8.25 29.88
N SER A 193 8.98 -7.97 28.88
CA SER A 193 9.80 -6.76 28.85
C SER A 193 8.93 -5.55 28.49
N ARG A 194 9.11 -4.43 29.21
CA ARG A 194 8.40 -3.17 28.90
C ARG A 194 8.66 -2.75 27.46
N PHE A 195 9.92 -2.71 27.02
CA PHE A 195 10.26 -2.28 25.66
C PHE A 195 9.62 -3.18 24.60
N ALA A 196 9.86 -4.50 24.67
CA ALA A 196 9.38 -5.42 23.63
C ALA A 196 7.84 -5.47 23.57
N SER A 197 7.18 -5.53 24.73
CA SER A 197 5.72 -5.58 24.77
C SER A 197 5.08 -4.27 24.31
N THR A 198 5.58 -3.10 24.73
CA THR A 198 5.03 -1.82 24.27
C THR A 198 5.22 -1.60 22.77
N LEU A 199 6.38 -1.98 22.21
CA LEU A 199 6.63 -1.91 20.77
C LEU A 199 5.64 -2.79 20.00
N ARG A 200 5.51 -4.07 20.36
CA ARG A 200 4.60 -4.98 19.66
C ARG A 200 3.14 -4.56 19.81
N ARG A 201 2.70 -4.12 21.00
CA ARG A 201 1.33 -3.58 21.21
C ARG A 201 1.08 -2.38 20.32
N GLN A 202 2.03 -1.46 20.22
CA GLN A 202 1.89 -0.27 19.38
C GLN A 202 1.76 -0.63 17.89
N LEU A 203 2.63 -1.52 17.39
CA LEU A 203 2.58 -2.00 16.01
C LEU A 203 1.26 -2.72 15.71
N CYS A 204 0.85 -3.65 16.57
CA CYS A 204 -0.39 -4.38 16.39
C CYS A 204 -1.60 -3.45 16.37
N ARG A 205 -1.69 -2.49 17.31
CA ARG A 205 -2.79 -1.53 17.34
C ARG A 205 -2.80 -0.61 16.13
N LYS A 206 -1.63 -0.15 15.67
CA LYS A 206 -1.51 0.61 14.42
C LYS A 206 -2.12 -0.14 13.24
N HIS A 207 -1.72 -1.40 13.05
CA HIS A 207 -2.20 -2.21 11.93
C HIS A 207 -3.68 -2.60 12.02
N LEU A 208 -4.22 -2.68 13.24
CA LEU A 208 -5.64 -2.97 13.49
C LEU A 208 -6.56 -1.71 13.47
N GLY A 209 -5.98 -0.51 13.38
CA GLY A 209 -6.72 0.75 13.46
C GLY A 209 -7.18 1.08 14.88
N LEU A 210 -6.45 0.62 15.89
CA LEU A 210 -6.73 0.79 17.32
C LEU A 210 -5.87 1.89 17.98
N ILE A 211 -5.31 2.79 17.16
CA ILE A 211 -4.70 4.04 17.63
C ILE A 211 -5.34 5.22 16.88
N PRO A 212 -5.38 6.42 17.47
CA PRO A 212 -5.81 7.61 16.76
C PRO A 212 -4.92 7.87 15.54
N ALA A 213 -5.50 8.50 14.52
CA ALA A 213 -4.70 9.00 13.40
C ALA A 213 -3.74 10.09 13.90
N GLN A 214 -2.47 10.01 13.48
CA GLN A 214 -1.47 11.00 13.83
C GLN A 214 -1.69 12.28 13.00
N ASP A 215 -1.79 13.42 13.67
CA ASP A 215 -1.79 14.72 13.01
C ASP A 215 -0.35 15.24 12.94
N TYR A 216 0.23 15.23 11.74
CA TYR A 216 1.61 15.69 11.51
C TYR A 216 1.80 17.17 11.82
N GLN A 217 0.73 17.96 11.90
CA GLN A 217 0.77 19.37 12.29
C GLN A 217 0.80 19.56 13.81
N ARG A 218 0.54 18.49 14.57
CA ARG A 218 0.50 18.47 16.03
C ARG A 218 1.42 17.36 16.55
N PRO A 219 2.74 17.55 16.46
CA PRO A 219 3.69 16.56 16.97
C PRO A 219 3.44 16.32 18.46
N ASP A 220 3.63 15.07 18.86
CA ASP A 220 3.59 14.64 20.25
C ASP A 220 4.95 14.08 20.67
N ALA A 221 5.05 13.58 21.90
CA ALA A 221 6.27 13.01 22.42
C ALA A 221 6.82 11.83 21.59
N ASN A 222 6.00 11.17 20.75
CA ASN A 222 6.44 10.08 19.89
C ASN A 222 7.18 10.57 18.64
N PHE A 223 7.15 11.89 18.37
CA PHE A 223 7.90 12.53 17.29
C PHE A 223 9.26 13.08 17.74
N GLU A 224 9.47 13.22 19.05
CA GLU A 224 10.67 13.83 19.63
C GLU A 224 11.87 12.86 19.60
N PRO A 225 13.11 13.39 19.56
CA PRO A 225 14.31 12.56 19.62
C PRO A 225 14.46 11.89 20.99
N VAL A 226 15.43 10.98 21.09
CA VAL A 226 15.77 10.28 22.33
C VAL A 226 15.98 11.29 23.47
N GLY A 227 15.30 11.05 24.60
CA GLY A 227 15.33 11.91 25.79
C GLY A 227 13.94 12.39 26.22
N VAL A 228 12.98 12.42 25.29
CA VAL A 228 11.56 12.61 25.60
C VAL A 228 10.88 11.23 25.65
N PRO A 229 10.25 10.84 26.77
CA PRO A 229 9.54 9.57 26.85
C PRO A 229 8.32 9.56 25.91
N ASN A 230 8.18 8.49 25.13
CA ASN A 230 6.97 8.25 24.33
C ASN A 230 5.72 8.24 25.22
N THR A 231 4.59 8.68 24.65
CA THR A 231 3.32 8.65 25.36
C THR A 231 2.87 7.20 25.50
N SER A 232 2.55 6.79 26.72
CA SER A 232 2.07 5.43 27.01
C SER A 232 0.60 5.46 27.41
N ASP A 233 -0.19 4.61 26.75
CA ASP A 233 -1.60 4.35 27.04
C ASP A 233 -1.82 2.88 27.43
N LEU A 234 -0.79 2.28 28.07
CA LEU A 234 -0.84 0.91 28.58
C LEU A 234 -2.07 0.71 29.47
N GLY A 235 -2.79 -0.38 29.24
CA GLY A 235 -4.00 -0.70 29.98
C GLY A 235 -5.26 0.03 29.51
N SER A 236 -5.21 0.83 28.43
CA SER A 236 -6.41 1.26 27.69
C SER A 236 -7.21 0.05 27.16
N PRO A 237 -8.51 0.21 26.85
CA PRO A 237 -9.29 -0.87 26.24
C PRO A 237 -8.63 -1.46 24.99
N GLU A 238 -8.09 -0.60 24.13
CA GLU A 238 -7.41 -0.97 22.89
C GLU A 238 -6.08 -1.69 23.13
N ASP A 239 -5.32 -1.27 24.15
CA ASP A 239 -4.10 -1.98 24.59
C ASP A 239 -4.41 -3.39 25.09
N ARG A 240 -5.45 -3.54 25.91
CA ARG A 240 -5.82 -4.84 26.50
C ARG A 240 -6.19 -5.88 25.45
N VAL A 241 -6.84 -5.46 24.37
CA VAL A 241 -7.23 -6.36 23.26
C VAL A 241 -6.01 -7.02 22.61
N VAL A 242 -4.87 -6.31 22.55
CA VAL A 242 -3.65 -6.82 21.93
C VAL A 242 -2.61 -7.29 22.95
N ALA A 243 -2.89 -7.22 24.25
CA ALA A 243 -1.90 -7.45 25.31
C ALA A 243 -1.40 -8.89 25.32
N ASP A 244 -2.30 -9.86 25.12
CA ASP A 244 -1.99 -11.29 25.00
C ASP A 244 -1.95 -11.68 23.51
N PRO A 245 -0.76 -11.88 22.93
CA PRO A 245 -0.62 -12.17 21.50
C PRO A 245 -1.11 -13.56 21.11
N LEU A 246 -1.41 -14.44 22.07
CA LEU A 246 -1.92 -15.80 21.82
C LEU A 246 -3.40 -15.95 22.21
N SER A 247 -4.04 -14.89 22.69
CA SER A 247 -5.46 -14.96 23.04
C SER A 247 -6.35 -15.12 21.81
N ASP A 248 -7.42 -15.91 21.93
CA ASP A 248 -8.43 -16.10 20.88
C ASP A 248 -9.04 -14.78 20.43
N THR A 249 -9.19 -13.82 21.34
CA THR A 249 -9.73 -12.49 21.04
C THR A 249 -8.81 -11.72 20.09
N PHE A 250 -7.51 -11.66 20.42
CA PHE A 250 -6.54 -10.99 19.56
C PHE A 250 -6.40 -11.70 18.22
N GLN A 251 -6.25 -13.03 18.22
CA GLN A 251 -6.11 -13.83 17.02
C GLN A 251 -7.32 -13.70 16.08
N SER A 252 -8.54 -13.76 16.64
CA SER A 252 -9.77 -13.59 15.86
C SER A 252 -9.86 -12.18 15.27
N LEU A 253 -9.54 -11.14 16.04
CA LEU A 253 -9.56 -9.77 15.54
C LEU A 253 -8.52 -9.55 14.44
N TRP A 254 -7.29 -10.02 14.63
CA TRP A 254 -6.19 -9.92 13.66
C TRP A 254 -6.54 -10.59 12.33
N ASN A 255 -6.97 -11.85 12.39
CA ASN A 255 -7.29 -12.64 11.21
C ASN A 255 -8.53 -12.10 10.48
N SER A 256 -9.60 -11.77 11.20
CA SER A 256 -10.83 -11.26 10.58
C SER A 256 -10.64 -9.87 9.96
N ARG A 257 -9.86 -8.99 10.61
CA ARG A 257 -9.48 -7.68 10.05
C ARG A 257 -8.72 -7.82 8.75
N ALA A 258 -7.67 -8.64 8.74
CA ALA A 258 -6.86 -8.88 7.54
C ALA A 258 -7.74 -9.35 6.37
N ARG A 259 -8.56 -10.37 6.62
CA ARG A 259 -9.47 -10.93 5.61
C ARG A 259 -10.49 -9.91 5.10
N GLN A 260 -11.19 -9.23 6.00
CA GLN A 260 -12.21 -8.24 5.65
C GLN A 260 -11.61 -7.09 4.83
N ASN A 261 -10.43 -6.60 5.22
CA ASN A 261 -9.73 -5.57 4.47
C ASN A 261 -9.34 -6.09 3.08
N THR A 262 -8.75 -7.29 2.96
CA THR A 262 -8.42 -7.91 1.67
C THR A 262 -9.64 -8.01 0.76
N GLU A 263 -10.78 -8.49 1.28
CA GLU A 263 -12.03 -8.60 0.52
C GLU A 263 -12.55 -7.25 0.02
N VAL A 264 -12.47 -6.20 0.86
CA VAL A 264 -12.86 -4.84 0.45
C VAL A 264 -11.91 -4.28 -0.61
N TYR A 265 -10.59 -4.41 -0.42
CA TYR A 265 -9.62 -3.89 -1.39
C TYR A 265 -9.71 -4.59 -2.75
N ARG A 266 -9.94 -5.91 -2.75
CA ARG A 266 -10.23 -6.68 -3.96
C ARG A 266 -11.46 -6.13 -4.67
N LYS A 267 -12.56 -5.94 -3.94
CA LYS A 267 -13.84 -5.50 -4.50
C LYS A 267 -13.82 -4.05 -5.00
N VAL A 268 -13.23 -3.13 -4.23
CA VAL A 268 -13.34 -1.69 -4.52
C VAL A 268 -12.28 -1.24 -5.51
N PHE A 269 -11.07 -1.80 -5.45
CA PHE A 269 -9.90 -1.31 -6.19
C PHE A 269 -9.27 -2.35 -7.10
N HIS A 270 -9.81 -3.58 -7.15
CA HIS A 270 -9.18 -4.70 -7.85
C HIS A 270 -7.71 -4.85 -7.48
N ALA A 271 -7.42 -4.69 -6.17
CA ALA A 271 -6.05 -4.67 -5.68
C ALA A 271 -5.33 -5.98 -6.02
N VAL A 272 -4.11 -5.85 -6.53
CA VAL A 272 -3.16 -6.96 -6.74
C VAL A 272 -1.94 -6.74 -5.83
N PRO A 273 -1.22 -7.80 -5.44
CA PRO A 273 -1.48 -9.22 -5.71
C PRO A 273 -2.73 -9.76 -4.99
N ASP A 274 -3.34 -10.85 -5.51
CA ASP A 274 -4.54 -11.49 -4.94
C ASP A 274 -4.61 -13.01 -5.22
N ASP A 275 -5.07 -13.81 -4.26
CA ASP A 275 -5.17 -15.28 -4.38
C ASP A 275 -6.18 -15.76 -5.44
N THR A 276 -7.12 -14.90 -5.87
CA THR A 276 -8.04 -15.23 -6.97
C THR A 276 -7.40 -15.07 -8.36
N VAL A 277 -6.20 -14.49 -8.44
CA VAL A 277 -5.48 -14.23 -9.69
C VAL A 277 -4.30 -15.19 -9.79
N ARG A 278 -4.51 -16.36 -10.43
CA ARG A 278 -3.59 -17.49 -10.35
C ARG A 278 -2.65 -17.62 -11.53
N ASN A 279 -2.94 -16.94 -12.64
CA ASN A 279 -2.15 -16.92 -13.87
C ASN A 279 -2.25 -15.57 -14.62
N TRP A 280 -1.50 -15.40 -15.72
CA TRP A 280 -1.51 -14.14 -16.49
C TRP A 280 -2.83 -13.84 -17.19
N ASN A 281 -3.67 -14.84 -17.47
CA ASN A 281 -4.98 -14.59 -18.06
C ASN A 281 -5.92 -14.02 -17.01
N ASP A 282 -5.94 -14.59 -15.81
CA ASP A 282 -6.69 -14.03 -14.67
C ASP A 282 -6.25 -12.58 -14.41
N TYR A 283 -4.94 -12.30 -14.46
CA TYR A 283 -4.42 -10.94 -14.25
C TYR A 283 -4.90 -9.95 -15.31
N LYS A 284 -4.95 -10.37 -16.58
CA LYS A 284 -5.44 -9.53 -17.67
C LYS A 284 -6.91 -9.22 -17.52
N GLU A 285 -7.72 -10.21 -17.13
CA GLU A 285 -9.16 -10.06 -16.95
C GLU A 285 -9.49 -9.24 -15.69
N PHE A 286 -8.83 -9.55 -14.58
CA PHE A 286 -9.09 -8.91 -13.29
C PHE A 286 -8.52 -7.48 -13.20
N TYR A 287 -7.33 -7.23 -13.76
CA TYR A 287 -6.60 -5.97 -13.57
C TYR A 287 -6.37 -5.20 -14.89
N GLU A 288 -5.67 -5.76 -15.88
CA GLU A 288 -5.28 -5.00 -17.10
C GLU A 288 -6.46 -4.53 -17.96
N TYR A 289 -7.58 -5.24 -17.89
CA TYR A 289 -8.81 -4.89 -18.58
C TYR A 289 -9.31 -3.50 -18.15
N TYR A 290 -9.28 -3.23 -16.84
CA TYR A 290 -9.83 -2.01 -16.24
C TYR A 290 -8.84 -0.85 -16.19
N PHE A 291 -7.56 -1.11 -15.92
CA PHE A 291 -6.60 -0.05 -15.65
C PHE A 291 -5.79 0.38 -16.88
N ARG A 292 -5.46 1.69 -16.93
CA ARG A 292 -4.54 2.26 -17.91
C ARG A 292 -3.15 1.65 -17.70
N LYS A 293 -2.52 1.21 -18.80
CA LYS A 293 -1.08 0.92 -18.75
C LYS A 293 -0.38 2.26 -18.62
N GLU A 294 0.46 2.42 -17.60
CA GLU A 294 1.46 3.49 -17.65
C GLU A 294 2.34 3.20 -18.87
N GLU A 295 2.18 4.01 -19.91
CA GLU A 295 3.13 3.99 -21.01
C GLU A 295 4.43 4.53 -20.46
N VAL A 296 5.36 3.62 -20.12
CA VAL A 296 6.78 3.98 -20.10
C VAL A 296 7.11 4.40 -21.53
N LYS A 297 6.98 5.70 -21.83
CA LYS A 297 7.46 6.29 -23.07
C LYS A 297 8.97 6.04 -23.10
N LYS A 298 9.37 4.91 -23.68
CA LYS A 298 10.73 4.73 -24.17
C LYS A 298 10.94 5.86 -25.16
N GLN A 299 11.73 6.85 -24.78
CA GLN A 299 12.17 7.93 -25.65
C GLN A 299 12.75 7.30 -26.92
N LYS A 300 11.96 7.26 -28.00
CA LYS A 300 12.48 7.15 -29.35
C LYS A 300 12.44 8.57 -29.90
N GLU A 301 13.58 9.22 -29.86
CA GLU A 301 13.78 10.51 -30.53
C GLU A 301 13.41 10.37 -32.02
N GLY A 302 12.58 11.30 -32.51
CA GLY A 302 12.64 11.69 -33.93
C GLY A 302 11.57 11.18 -34.90
N GLN A 303 10.29 11.12 -34.54
CA GLN A 303 9.22 11.15 -35.56
C GLN A 303 8.10 12.14 -35.19
N PRO A 304 7.71 13.07 -36.09
CA PRO A 304 6.61 13.99 -35.83
C PRO A 304 5.27 13.26 -35.85
N GLU A 305 4.41 13.58 -34.88
CA GLU A 305 3.03 13.13 -34.82
C GLU A 305 2.24 13.69 -36.01
N CYS A 306 1.77 12.82 -36.89
CA CYS A 306 0.81 13.19 -37.92
C CYS A 306 -0.58 13.31 -37.28
N GLN A 307 -1.12 14.53 -37.31
CA GLN A 307 -2.51 14.84 -36.99
C GLN A 307 -3.47 13.93 -37.77
N GLY A 308 -4.36 13.26 -37.06
CA GLY A 308 -5.37 12.35 -37.64
C GLY A 308 -6.30 13.08 -38.61
N GLY A 309 -6.33 12.61 -39.86
CA GLY A 309 -7.37 12.97 -40.82
C GLY A 309 -8.71 12.33 -40.45
N PRO A 310 -9.82 12.81 -41.05
CA PRO A 310 -11.16 12.29 -40.76
C PRO A 310 -11.28 10.82 -41.19
N PRO A 311 -12.10 10.01 -40.48
CA PRO A 311 -12.21 8.58 -40.75
C PRO A 311 -12.85 8.30 -42.11
N ALA A 312 -12.39 7.23 -42.77
CA ALA A 312 -12.99 6.75 -44.00
C ALA A 312 -14.42 6.23 -43.76
N PRO A 313 -15.39 6.46 -44.66
CA PRO A 313 -16.75 6.01 -44.46
C PRO A 313 -16.86 4.52 -44.80
N GLY A 314 -17.22 3.68 -43.82
CA GLY A 314 -17.58 2.28 -44.07
C GLY A 314 -17.32 1.27 -42.96
N GLU A 315 -16.66 1.64 -41.86
CA GLU A 315 -16.45 0.71 -40.75
C GLU A 315 -17.60 0.81 -39.75
N GLY A 316 -18.31 -0.30 -39.55
CA GLY A 316 -19.38 -0.41 -38.58
C GLY A 316 -18.91 0.01 -37.18
N LEU A 317 -19.82 0.60 -36.42
CA LEU A 317 -19.63 1.03 -35.03
C LEU A 317 -18.97 -0.09 -34.21
N THR A 318 -17.64 -0.06 -34.12
CA THR A 318 -16.92 -0.80 -33.11
C THR A 318 -17.31 -0.18 -31.77
N PRO A 319 -17.72 -0.98 -30.77
CA PRO A 319 -17.98 -0.43 -29.45
C PRO A 319 -16.72 0.31 -28.99
N ALA A 320 -16.90 1.53 -28.49
CA ALA A 320 -15.80 2.32 -27.97
C ALA A 320 -14.99 1.48 -26.98
N PRO A 321 -13.64 1.54 -27.00
CA PRO A 321 -12.83 0.83 -26.02
C PRO A 321 -13.28 1.20 -24.60
N PRO A 322 -13.28 0.25 -23.65
CA PRO A 322 -13.75 0.51 -22.30
C PRO A 322 -12.97 1.69 -21.70
N VAL A 323 -13.67 2.55 -20.96
CA VAL A 323 -13.03 3.65 -20.23
C VAL A 323 -12.08 3.01 -19.22
N LYS A 324 -10.78 3.24 -19.40
CA LYS A 324 -9.76 2.74 -18.49
C LYS A 324 -9.57 3.67 -17.30
N TYR A 325 -9.52 3.10 -16.10
CA TYR A 325 -9.30 3.77 -14.84
C TYR A 325 -7.81 3.98 -14.55
N GLU A 326 -7.48 4.93 -13.68
CA GLU A 326 -6.11 5.05 -13.15
C GLU A 326 -5.83 3.91 -12.17
N CYS A 327 -4.61 3.39 -12.16
CA CYS A 327 -4.21 2.32 -11.25
C CYS A 327 -4.51 2.70 -9.80
N GLY A 328 -5.10 1.78 -9.05
CA GLY A 328 -5.45 1.99 -7.64
C GLY A 328 -6.73 2.80 -7.42
N HIS A 329 -7.39 3.32 -8.46
CA HIS A 329 -8.68 4.00 -8.33
C HIS A 329 -9.87 3.03 -8.37
N VAL A 330 -11.02 3.49 -7.89
CA VAL A 330 -12.26 2.71 -7.91
C VAL A 330 -12.74 2.49 -9.34
N ILE A 331 -13.12 1.24 -9.65
CA ILE A 331 -13.78 0.90 -10.92
C ILE A 331 -15.26 1.24 -10.78
N ARG A 332 -15.61 2.49 -11.11
CA ARG A 332 -16.96 3.03 -10.88
C ARG A 332 -18.08 2.20 -11.54
N ASP A 333 -17.79 1.52 -12.65
CA ASP A 333 -18.77 0.71 -13.39
C ASP A 333 -19.26 -0.50 -12.57
N GLU A 334 -18.50 -0.93 -11.57
CA GLU A 334 -18.91 -1.99 -10.62
C GLU A 334 -19.74 -1.47 -9.44
N PHE A 335 -19.98 -0.16 -9.37
CA PHE A 335 -20.77 0.50 -8.33
C PHE A 335 -21.90 1.35 -8.94
N PRO A 336 -22.89 0.75 -9.61
CA PRO A 336 -24.01 1.48 -10.22
C PRO A 336 -24.87 2.24 -9.21
N GLU A 337 -24.86 1.85 -7.93
CA GLU A 337 -25.51 2.56 -6.83
C GLU A 337 -24.75 3.83 -6.38
N GLY A 338 -23.60 4.09 -7.01
CA GLY A 338 -22.78 5.27 -6.82
C GLY A 338 -21.96 5.28 -5.53
N VAL A 339 -21.50 6.46 -5.14
CA VAL A 339 -20.50 6.65 -4.08
C VAL A 339 -20.93 6.12 -2.71
N ARG A 340 -22.25 6.04 -2.46
CA ARG A 340 -22.77 5.48 -1.21
C ARG A 340 -22.43 4.00 -1.06
N ALA A 341 -22.47 3.22 -2.14
CA ALA A 341 -22.07 1.81 -2.10
C ALA A 341 -20.56 1.65 -1.90
N VAL A 342 -19.76 2.50 -2.55
CA VAL A 342 -18.31 2.55 -2.33
C VAL A 342 -17.99 2.83 -0.86
N LYS A 343 -18.61 3.86 -0.27
CA LYS A 343 -18.45 4.20 1.15
C LYS A 343 -18.93 3.11 2.09
N GLU A 344 -20.00 2.38 1.74
CA GLU A 344 -20.45 1.24 2.55
C GLU A 344 -19.39 0.14 2.59
N GLU A 345 -18.76 -0.17 1.45
CA GLU A 345 -17.62 -1.10 1.43
C GLU A 345 -16.40 -0.54 2.19
N LEU A 346 -16.00 0.71 1.95
CA LEU A 346 -14.86 1.32 2.63
C LEU A 346 -15.05 1.47 4.14
N SER A 347 -16.29 1.58 4.63
CA SER A 347 -16.60 1.67 6.07
C SER A 347 -16.23 0.41 6.85
N LYS A 348 -16.16 -0.73 6.14
CA LYS A 348 -15.76 -2.03 6.68
C LYS A 348 -14.26 -2.10 6.96
N VAL A 349 -13.46 -1.30 6.28
CA VAL A 349 -12.01 -1.26 6.45
C VAL A 349 -11.65 -0.62 7.77
N LYS A 350 -10.74 -1.26 8.49
CA LYS A 350 -10.16 -0.74 9.73
C LYS A 350 -8.70 -1.15 9.84
N GLY A 351 -7.87 -0.18 10.24
CA GLY A 351 -6.43 -0.33 10.17
C GLY A 351 -5.93 -0.55 8.75
N THR A 352 -4.79 -1.21 8.62
CA THR A 352 -4.08 -1.35 7.35
C THR A 352 -3.70 -2.79 7.03
N LEU A 353 -3.98 -3.73 7.93
CA LEU A 353 -3.60 -5.13 7.78
C LEU A 353 -4.39 -5.80 6.65
N VAL A 354 -3.73 -6.53 5.77
CA VAL A 354 -4.32 -7.39 4.73
C VAL A 354 -3.62 -8.75 4.72
N GLU A 355 -4.31 -9.80 4.30
CA GLU A 355 -3.69 -11.11 4.07
C GLU A 355 -2.64 -11.03 2.96
N MET A 356 -1.49 -11.68 3.14
CA MET A 356 -0.51 -11.82 2.05
C MET A 356 -0.95 -12.96 1.14
N PRO A 357 -1.20 -12.70 -0.15
CA PRO A 357 -1.60 -13.74 -1.09
C PRO A 357 -0.43 -14.68 -1.37
N LEU A 358 -0.66 -15.98 -1.17
CA LEU A 358 0.33 -17.05 -1.39
C LEU A 358 0.08 -17.80 -2.70
N MET A 359 -1.06 -17.56 -3.34
CA MET A 359 -1.53 -18.24 -4.55
C MET A 359 -1.51 -17.33 -5.79
N PHE A 360 -1.16 -16.06 -5.62
CA PHE A 360 -1.03 -15.11 -6.73
C PHE A 360 -0.02 -15.60 -7.76
N LEU A 361 -0.46 -15.72 -9.03
CA LEU A 361 0.34 -16.21 -10.14
C LEU A 361 1.03 -17.58 -9.91
N ILE A 362 0.48 -18.43 -9.03
CA ILE A 362 1.07 -19.73 -8.65
C ILE A 362 1.22 -20.72 -9.82
N GLU A 363 0.44 -20.53 -10.89
CA GLU A 363 0.47 -21.34 -12.10
C GLU A 363 1.53 -20.86 -13.11
N GLU A 364 2.17 -19.72 -12.83
CA GLU A 364 3.20 -19.12 -13.67
C GLU A 364 4.59 -19.35 -13.09
N ASP A 365 5.58 -19.43 -13.98
CA ASP A 365 6.98 -19.38 -13.60
C ASP A 365 7.46 -17.93 -13.65
N ILE A 366 7.35 -17.24 -12.51
CA ILE A 366 7.71 -15.82 -12.36
C ILE A 366 9.22 -15.64 -12.27
N ALA A 367 9.97 -16.69 -11.90
CA ALA A 367 11.41 -16.72 -11.93
C ALA A 367 11.87 -16.75 -13.40
N LYS A 368 11.92 -15.57 -14.03
CA LYS A 368 12.45 -15.44 -15.38
C LYS A 368 13.94 -15.78 -15.36
N GLU A 369 14.31 -17.02 -15.67
CA GLU A 369 15.64 -17.34 -16.20
C GLU A 369 15.79 -16.62 -17.55
N GLY A 370 16.29 -15.38 -17.49
CA GLY A 370 16.60 -14.55 -18.64
C GLY A 370 18.03 -14.04 -18.54
N ILE A 371 18.52 -13.37 -19.59
CA ILE A 371 19.92 -12.89 -19.69
C ILE A 371 20.36 -11.99 -18.49
N GLY A 372 19.40 -11.43 -17.74
CA GLY A 372 19.64 -10.64 -16.51
C GLY A 372 19.54 -11.40 -15.18
N LEU A 373 19.06 -12.65 -15.16
CA LEU A 373 19.02 -13.56 -14.01
C LEU A 373 19.78 -14.84 -14.37
N ASN A 374 21.09 -14.83 -14.15
CA ASN A 374 21.97 -15.99 -14.28
C ASN A 374 22.59 -16.29 -12.91
N LYS A 375 23.34 -17.40 -12.76
CA LYS A 375 23.99 -17.76 -11.49
C LYS A 375 24.82 -16.65 -10.83
N LEU A 376 25.27 -15.65 -11.61
CA LEU A 376 26.04 -14.50 -11.13
C LEU A 376 25.15 -13.34 -10.62
N THR A 377 23.90 -13.24 -11.10
CA THR A 377 22.95 -12.21 -10.70
C THR A 377 21.86 -12.74 -9.78
N GLU A 378 21.72 -14.06 -9.63
CA GLU A 378 20.86 -14.69 -8.62
C GLU A 378 21.22 -14.19 -7.20
N GLU A 379 22.52 -14.10 -6.88
CA GLU A 379 23.06 -13.52 -5.64
C GLU A 379 22.66 -12.04 -5.41
N ILE A 380 22.27 -11.30 -6.45
CA ILE A 380 21.81 -9.90 -6.32
C ILE A 380 20.37 -9.86 -5.75
N TYR A 381 19.58 -10.90 -6.00
CA TYR A 381 18.16 -10.99 -5.65
C TYR A 381 17.88 -11.94 -4.48
N THR A 382 18.88 -12.68 -3.98
CA THR A 382 18.76 -13.61 -2.85
C THR A 382 19.31 -13.10 -1.53
#